data_AF-M1MX24-F1
#
_entry.id   AF-M1MX24-F1
#
_cell.length_a   1.000
_cell.length_b   1.000
_cell.length_c   1.000
_cell.angle_alpha   90.00
_cell.angle_beta   90.00
_cell.angle_gamma   90.00
#
_symmetry.space_group_name_H-M   'P 1'
#
loop_
_entity.id
_entity.type
_entity.pdbx_description
1 polymer ?
#
loop_
_entity_poly.entity_id
_entity_poly.type
_entity_poly.pdbx_seq_one_letter_code
_entity_poly.pdbx_strand_id
1 'polypeptide(L)'
;MNNPVIRLVGRPVAEPEPGQEPLFHDVDVYDLEYLDWSGTRGVIITGDVDQLHLLGHRGLLNDFVRHGGRVLINGHVQRPFLESLGTWRRLDYRGPDDLALTRLVDHPVWRGVDLLRLQFTLGAGRAPEEGLADEAQLRSEGVAGFYGRGYLLPLPEGARVINGLGPLRAPIDVEYPLGNGHVLVHCGNDLEHFAAPERGSTHLAEQLHAWLAGRISPTDPAQEA
;
A
#
# COMPACT_ATOMS: atom_id res chain seq x y z
N MET A 1 6.77 23.46 5.46
CA MET A 1 5.54 23.11 4.71
C MET A 1 5.09 21.77 5.28
N ASN A 2 4.00 21.70 6.06
CA ASN A 2 3.60 20.43 6.70
C ASN A 2 3.18 19.43 5.62
N ASN A 3 3.93 18.35 5.47
CA ASN A 3 3.54 17.21 4.65
C ASN A 3 2.30 16.58 5.32
N PRO A 4 1.12 16.55 4.67
CA PRO A 4 -0.10 16.03 5.31
C PRO A 4 -0.09 14.51 5.44
N VAL A 5 0.96 13.82 5.00
CA VAL A 5 1.07 12.36 5.04
C VAL A 5 2.32 11.97 5.82
N ILE A 6 2.13 11.17 6.86
CA ILE A 6 3.21 10.56 7.64
C ILE A 6 3.30 9.06 7.36
N ARG A 7 4.47 8.48 7.61
CA ARG A 7 4.70 7.03 7.51
C ARG A 7 5.24 6.51 8.84
N LEU A 8 4.44 5.68 9.49
CA LEU A 8 4.82 4.98 10.72
C LEU A 8 5.73 3.82 10.35
N VAL A 9 6.92 3.78 10.94
CA VAL A 9 7.94 2.76 10.70
C VAL A 9 8.33 2.03 11.99
N GLY A 10 8.63 0.73 11.89
CA GLY A 10 9.10 -0.08 13.02
C GLY A 10 10.63 -0.10 13.20
N ARG A 11 11.32 0.88 12.63
CA ARG A 11 12.79 0.97 12.55
C ARG A 11 13.27 2.38 12.87
N PRO A 12 14.55 2.57 13.23
CA PRO A 12 15.09 3.90 13.47
C PRO A 12 14.86 4.83 12.28
N VAL A 13 14.31 6.02 12.56
CA VAL A 13 14.10 7.06 11.55
C VAL A 13 15.46 7.65 11.17
N ALA A 14 15.82 7.52 9.90
CA ALA A 14 17.03 8.14 9.37
C ALA A 14 16.80 9.64 9.13
N GLU A 15 17.85 10.45 9.31
CA GLU A 15 17.79 11.84 8.86
C GLU A 15 17.65 11.89 7.34
N PRO A 16 16.76 12.73 6.79
CA PRO A 16 16.66 12.88 5.35
C PRO A 16 17.98 13.44 4.78
N GLU A 17 18.35 12.96 3.60
CA GLU A 17 19.52 13.48 2.89
C GLU A 17 19.38 15.00 2.66
N PRO A 18 20.44 15.80 2.89
CA PRO A 18 20.37 17.24 2.76
C PRO A 18 19.88 17.68 1.38
N GLY A 19 18.80 18.48 1.36
CA GLY A 19 18.22 19.04 0.13
C GLY A 19 17.19 18.15 -0.57
N GLN A 20 16.86 16.98 -0.02
CA GLN A 20 15.69 16.20 -0.45
C GLN A 20 14.55 16.35 0.56
N GLU A 21 13.41 16.89 0.12
CA GLU A 21 12.18 16.78 0.90
C GLU A 21 11.53 15.42 0.60
N PRO A 22 11.42 14.52 1.59
CA PRO A 22 10.86 13.19 1.35
C PRO A 22 9.36 13.30 1.10
N LEU A 23 8.86 12.50 0.15
CA LEU A 23 7.43 12.44 -0.17
C LEU A 23 6.57 12.02 1.03
N PHE A 24 7.12 11.20 1.92
CA PHE A 24 6.51 10.77 3.17
C PHE A 24 7.44 11.13 4.33
N HIS A 25 6.88 11.65 5.42
CA HIS A 25 7.65 11.92 6.63
C HIS A 25 7.64 10.68 7.54
N ASP A 26 8.80 10.07 7.75
CA ASP A 26 8.94 8.89 8.60
C ASP A 26 8.84 9.29 10.07
N VAL A 27 8.06 8.51 10.82
CA VAL A 27 7.88 8.63 12.25
C VAL A 27 8.03 7.24 12.86
N ASP A 28 8.78 7.13 13.95
CA ASP A 28 8.83 5.89 14.71
C ASP A 28 7.42 5.58 15.25
N VAL A 29 6.97 4.34 15.07
CA VAL A 29 5.65 3.91 15.57
C VAL A 29 5.49 4.11 17.07
N TYR A 30 6.58 4.11 17.84
CA TYR A 30 6.53 4.35 19.30
C TYR A 30 6.36 5.82 19.69
N ASP A 31 6.47 6.75 18.74
CA ASP A 31 6.23 8.18 18.97
C ASP A 31 4.77 8.61 18.71
N LEU A 32 3.89 7.65 18.41
CA LEU A 32 2.50 7.88 17.98
C LEU A 32 1.69 8.80 18.91
N GLU A 33 1.89 8.66 20.22
CA GLU A 33 1.19 9.44 21.26
C GLU A 33 1.69 10.89 21.37
N TYR A 34 2.90 11.16 20.89
CA TYR A 34 3.53 12.49 20.93
C TYR A 34 3.38 13.26 19.61
N LEU A 35 2.87 12.61 18.57
CA LEU A 35 2.65 13.24 17.28
C LEU A 35 1.65 14.38 17.37
N ASP A 36 1.99 15.50 16.74
CA ASP A 36 1.00 16.49 16.39
C ASP A 36 0.21 16.03 15.17
N TRP A 37 -1.01 15.56 15.41
CA TRP A 37 -1.94 15.16 14.37
C TRP A 37 -2.56 16.36 13.63
N SER A 38 -2.29 17.59 14.07
CA SER A 38 -2.80 18.79 13.44
C SER A 38 -2.24 18.96 12.03
N GLY A 39 -3.14 18.85 11.04
CA GLY A 39 -2.79 18.92 9.62
C GLY A 39 -2.44 17.57 8.97
N THR A 40 -2.29 16.49 9.75
CA THR A 40 -2.19 15.13 9.19
C THR A 40 -3.52 14.75 8.53
N ARG A 41 -3.44 14.24 7.31
CA ARG A 41 -4.57 13.76 6.48
C ARG A 41 -4.40 12.30 6.12
N GLY A 42 -3.16 11.84 5.99
CA GLY A 42 -2.81 10.50 5.59
C GLY A 42 -1.79 9.85 6.54
N VAL A 43 -1.93 8.54 6.74
CA VAL A 43 -0.94 7.72 7.43
C VAL A 43 -0.62 6.50 6.58
N ILE A 44 0.66 6.20 6.43
CA ILE A 44 1.13 4.89 5.97
C ILE A 44 1.61 4.10 7.17
N ILE A 45 1.19 2.85 7.26
CA ILE A 45 1.64 1.88 8.26
C ILE A 45 2.44 0.82 7.50
N THR A 46 3.76 0.80 7.69
CA THR A 46 4.64 -0.17 7.02
C THR A 46 4.46 -1.58 7.60
N GLY A 47 4.87 -2.60 6.85
CA GLY A 47 4.72 -4.00 7.26
C GLY A 47 5.59 -4.44 8.44
N ASP A 48 6.58 -3.62 8.83
CA ASP A 48 7.55 -3.89 9.89
C ASP A 48 7.17 -3.33 11.28
N VAL A 49 6.06 -2.60 11.39
CA VAL A 49 5.61 -1.99 12.66
C VAL A 49 5.16 -3.03 13.70
N ASP A 50 5.29 -2.67 14.98
CA ASP A 50 4.71 -3.43 16.08
C ASP A 50 3.18 -3.28 16.14
N GLN A 51 2.47 -4.30 15.66
CA GLN A 51 1.01 -4.32 15.65
C GLN A 51 0.38 -4.46 17.04
N LEU A 52 1.11 -4.93 18.06
CA LEU A 52 0.62 -4.92 19.44
C LEU A 52 0.62 -3.50 19.99
N HIS A 53 1.65 -2.72 19.69
CA HIS A 53 1.70 -1.30 20.03
C HIS A 53 0.56 -0.51 19.34
N LEU A 54 0.34 -0.74 18.04
CA LEU A 54 -0.79 -0.16 17.31
C LEU A 54 -2.14 -0.56 17.92
N LEU A 55 -2.30 -1.81 18.35
CA LEU A 55 -3.52 -2.28 19.01
C LEU A 55 -3.78 -1.55 20.33
N GLY A 56 -2.73 -1.22 21.09
CA GLY A 56 -2.82 -0.38 22.29
C GLY A 56 -3.32 1.04 21.99
N HIS A 57 -3.06 1.54 20.78
CA HIS A 57 -3.48 2.87 20.30
C HIS A 57 -4.67 2.84 19.35
N ARG A 58 -5.41 1.72 19.31
CA ARG A 58 -6.54 1.53 18.39
C ARG A 58 -7.58 2.65 18.45
N GLY A 59 -7.85 3.21 19.64
CA GLY A 59 -8.78 4.34 19.80
C GLY A 59 -8.33 5.56 19.01
N LEU A 60 -7.06 5.95 19.15
CA LEU A 60 -6.46 7.09 18.44
C LEU A 60 -6.48 6.89 16.92
N LEU A 61 -6.11 5.69 16.44
CA LEU A 61 -6.14 5.38 15.01
C LEU A 61 -7.57 5.37 14.46
N ASN A 62 -8.53 4.80 15.19
CA ASN A 62 -9.94 4.82 14.80
C ASN A 62 -10.47 6.24 14.73
N ASP A 63 -10.19 7.08 15.73
CA ASP A 63 -10.65 8.47 15.75
C ASP A 63 -10.07 9.25 14.57
N PHE A 64 -8.78 9.07 14.26
CA PHE A 64 -8.15 9.69 13.10
C PHE A 64 -8.91 9.36 11.79
N VAL A 65 -9.16 8.07 11.53
CA VAL A 65 -9.85 7.66 10.30
C VAL A 65 -11.30 8.12 10.31
N ARG A 66 -12.03 7.94 11.43
CA ARG A 66 -13.44 8.32 11.54
C ARG A 66 -13.67 9.81 11.28
N HIS A 67 -12.71 10.67 11.59
CA HIS A 67 -12.76 12.12 11.33
C HIS A 67 -12.29 12.52 9.92
N GLY A 68 -12.08 11.57 9.01
CA GLY A 68 -11.75 11.83 7.60
C GLY A 68 -10.29 11.54 7.22
N GLY A 69 -9.48 11.04 8.15
CA GLY A 69 -8.14 10.57 7.86
C GLY A 69 -8.15 9.36 6.92
N ARG A 70 -7.08 9.21 6.12
CA ARG A 70 -6.90 8.06 5.22
C ARG A 70 -5.67 7.27 5.64
N VAL A 71 -5.77 5.94 5.60
CA VAL A 71 -4.69 5.06 6.03
C VAL A 71 -4.35 4.06 4.94
N LEU A 72 -3.07 3.88 4.66
CA LEU A 72 -2.53 2.70 3.99
C LEU A 72 -1.95 1.76 5.06
N ILE A 73 -2.33 0.49 5.02
CA ILE A 73 -1.74 -0.58 5.83
C ILE A 73 -1.04 -1.55 4.90
N ASN A 74 0.27 -1.68 5.06
CA ASN A 74 1.08 -2.66 4.36
C ASN A 74 1.28 -3.91 5.23
N GLY A 75 1.65 -5.01 4.58
CA GLY A 75 2.14 -6.20 5.26
C GLY A 75 1.06 -7.15 5.75
N HIS A 76 1.47 -8.00 6.69
CA HIS A 76 0.67 -9.10 7.19
C HIS A 76 -0.08 -8.66 8.45
N VAL A 77 -1.32 -8.18 8.30
CA VAL A 77 -2.17 -7.82 9.45
C VAL A 77 -2.49 -9.06 10.29
N GLN A 78 -1.89 -9.17 11.48
CA GLN A 78 -2.11 -10.25 12.46
C GLN A 78 -2.95 -9.80 13.65
N ARG A 79 -3.06 -8.48 13.87
CA ARG A 79 -3.90 -7.88 14.91
C ARG A 79 -4.81 -6.84 14.27
N PRO A 80 -6.11 -6.86 14.57
CA PRO A 80 -7.02 -5.82 14.09
C PRO A 80 -6.81 -4.56 14.94
N PHE A 81 -5.84 -3.71 14.60
CA PHE A 81 -5.59 -2.43 15.31
C PHE A 81 -6.46 -1.27 14.80
N LEU A 82 -7.34 -1.53 13.82
CA LEU A 82 -8.45 -0.65 13.41
C LEU A 82 -9.79 -1.39 13.50
N GLU A 83 -10.88 -0.64 13.59
CA GLU A 83 -12.25 -1.15 13.45
C GLU A 83 -12.49 -1.89 12.14
N SER A 84 -13.18 -3.03 12.24
CA SER A 84 -13.52 -3.93 11.13
C SER A 84 -12.34 -4.52 10.35
N LEU A 85 -11.09 -4.16 10.66
CA LEU A 85 -9.90 -4.64 9.99
C LEU A 85 -9.81 -6.17 10.03
N GLY A 86 -9.78 -6.78 8.84
CA GLY A 86 -9.55 -8.20 8.68
C GLY A 86 -8.13 -8.62 9.07
N THR A 87 -7.82 -9.89 8.87
CA THR A 87 -6.47 -10.42 9.11
C THR A 87 -5.92 -11.06 7.86
N TRP A 88 -4.60 -11.00 7.72
CA TRP A 88 -3.89 -11.63 6.64
C TRP A 88 -4.02 -13.15 6.71
N ARG A 89 -4.16 -13.77 5.55
CA ARG A 89 -4.19 -15.21 5.34
C ARG A 89 -3.18 -15.56 4.27
N ARG A 90 -2.39 -16.60 4.53
CA ARG A 90 -1.45 -17.14 3.55
C ARG A 90 -2.22 -17.73 2.39
N LEU A 91 -1.83 -17.37 1.16
CA LEU A 91 -2.30 -18.07 -0.03
C LEU A 91 -1.53 -19.39 -0.17
N ASP A 92 -2.23 -20.46 -0.52
CA ASP A 92 -1.59 -21.70 -0.96
C ASP A 92 -1.33 -21.59 -2.47
N TYR A 93 -0.06 -21.57 -2.87
CA TYR A 93 0.36 -21.36 -4.25
C TYR A 93 1.53 -22.30 -4.60
N ARG A 94 1.61 -22.75 -5.85
CA ARG A 94 2.64 -23.67 -6.34
C ARG A 94 3.63 -23.01 -7.30
N GLY A 95 3.26 -21.88 -7.89
CA GLY A 95 4.09 -21.19 -8.87
C GLY A 95 3.71 -19.73 -9.08
N PRO A 96 4.41 -19.02 -9.99
CA PRO A 96 4.19 -17.60 -10.24
C PRO A 96 2.78 -17.29 -10.78
N ASP A 97 2.18 -18.19 -11.56
CA ASP A 97 0.83 -17.99 -12.11
C ASP A 97 -0.27 -18.02 -11.02
N ASP A 98 -0.05 -18.76 -9.92
CA ASP A 98 -0.92 -18.75 -8.75
C ASP A 98 -0.84 -17.42 -7.96
N LEU A 99 0.09 -16.54 -8.34
CA LEU A 99 0.26 -15.19 -7.79
C LEU A 99 -0.08 -14.11 -8.82
N ALA A 100 -0.76 -14.47 -9.91
CA ALA A 100 -1.21 -13.50 -10.91
C ALA A 100 -2.12 -12.43 -10.29
N LEU A 101 -1.84 -11.17 -10.61
CA LEU A 101 -2.63 -10.04 -10.15
C LEU A 101 -3.75 -9.74 -11.14
N THR A 102 -4.95 -9.47 -10.62
CA THR A 102 -6.11 -9.08 -11.42
C THR A 102 -6.71 -7.79 -10.87
N ARG A 103 -6.83 -6.74 -11.69
CA ARG A 103 -7.63 -5.55 -11.34
C ARG A 103 -9.10 -5.94 -11.32
N LEU A 104 -9.75 -5.77 -10.17
CA LEU A 104 -11.18 -6.07 -9.99
C LEU A 104 -12.03 -4.80 -10.00
N VAL A 105 -11.52 -3.72 -9.41
CA VAL A 105 -12.17 -2.40 -9.38
C VAL A 105 -11.12 -1.34 -9.63
N ASP A 106 -11.43 -0.35 -10.47
CA ASP A 106 -10.54 0.78 -10.71
C ASP A 106 -10.29 1.60 -9.44
N HIS A 107 -9.04 2.04 -9.28
CA HIS A 107 -8.65 2.85 -8.14
C HIS A 107 -7.56 3.84 -8.57
N PRO A 108 -7.65 5.12 -8.16
CA PRO A 108 -6.79 6.19 -8.63
C PRO A 108 -5.34 6.04 -8.21
N VAL A 109 -5.03 5.21 -7.20
CA VAL A 109 -3.63 4.90 -6.81
C VAL A 109 -2.93 4.05 -7.86
N TRP A 110 -3.65 3.13 -8.51
CA TRP A 110 -3.05 2.23 -9.49
C TRP A 110 -3.42 2.62 -10.94
N ARG A 111 -3.66 3.91 -11.21
CA ARG A 111 -3.99 4.37 -12.56
C ARG A 111 -2.72 4.41 -13.40
N GLY A 112 -2.73 3.69 -14.53
CA GLY A 112 -1.57 3.58 -15.41
C GLY A 112 -0.55 2.52 -14.96
N VAL A 113 -0.83 1.78 -13.88
CA VAL A 113 0.04 0.72 -13.38
C VAL A 113 -0.21 -0.58 -14.13
N ASP A 114 0.86 -1.15 -14.69
CA ASP A 114 0.84 -2.51 -15.22
C ASP A 114 1.03 -3.54 -14.09
N LEU A 115 -0.01 -4.31 -13.80
CA LEU A 115 0.00 -5.31 -12.73
C LEU A 115 0.99 -6.46 -13.00
N LEU A 116 1.32 -6.77 -14.26
CA LEU A 116 2.31 -7.80 -14.57
C LEU A 116 3.70 -7.38 -14.05
N ARG A 117 4.02 -6.09 -14.13
CA ARG A 117 5.26 -5.49 -13.62
C ARG A 117 5.27 -5.33 -12.11
N LEU A 118 4.12 -5.45 -11.44
CA LEU A 118 4.04 -5.59 -10.00
C LEU A 118 4.23 -7.04 -9.57
N GLN A 119 3.66 -7.99 -10.32
CA GLN A 119 3.75 -9.42 -10.02
C GLN A 119 5.20 -9.91 -9.97
N PHE A 120 6.04 -9.46 -10.91
CA PHE A 120 7.42 -9.90 -11.08
C PHE A 120 8.45 -8.86 -10.66
N THR A 121 9.50 -9.30 -9.99
CA THR A 121 10.71 -8.50 -9.72
C THR A 121 11.88 -9.09 -10.51
N LEU A 122 12.53 -8.26 -11.32
CA LEU A 122 13.79 -8.64 -11.97
C LEU A 122 14.95 -8.45 -10.99
N GLY A 123 15.93 -9.38 -11.04
CA GLY A 123 17.15 -9.26 -10.25
C GLY A 123 18.01 -8.07 -10.70
N ALA A 124 18.93 -7.64 -9.83
CA ALA A 124 19.88 -6.58 -10.16
C ALA A 124 20.64 -6.91 -11.46
N GLY A 125 20.70 -5.95 -12.38
CA GLY A 125 21.34 -6.13 -13.70
C GLY A 125 20.55 -6.96 -14.71
N ARG A 126 19.28 -7.31 -14.43
CA ARG A 126 18.39 -8.00 -15.38
C ARG A 126 17.37 -7.08 -16.05
N ALA A 127 17.20 -5.86 -15.54
CA ALA A 127 16.40 -4.86 -16.23
C ALA A 127 17.03 -4.52 -17.59
N PRO A 128 16.24 -4.28 -18.64
CA PRO A 128 16.77 -3.84 -19.92
C PRO A 128 17.51 -2.50 -19.77
N GLU A 129 18.52 -2.29 -20.61
CA GLU A 129 19.27 -1.02 -20.63
C GLU A 129 18.38 0.17 -21.04
N GLU A 130 17.39 -0.09 -21.91
CA GLU A 130 16.43 0.90 -22.38
C GLU A 130 15.00 0.35 -22.29
N GLY A 131 14.07 1.21 -21.88
CA GLY A 131 12.64 0.89 -21.81
C GLY A 131 12.27 -0.01 -20.63
N LEU A 132 11.13 -0.68 -20.75
CA LEU A 132 10.59 -1.57 -19.72
C LEU A 132 10.67 -3.02 -20.19
N ALA A 133 10.96 -3.93 -19.26
CA ALA A 133 10.93 -5.36 -19.54
C ALA A 133 9.57 -5.78 -20.11
N ASP A 134 9.57 -6.59 -21.16
CA ASP A 134 8.35 -7.13 -21.75
C ASP A 134 7.83 -8.35 -20.98
N GLU A 135 6.64 -8.82 -21.35
CA GLU A 135 6.03 -9.98 -20.68
C GLU A 135 6.90 -11.25 -20.78
N ALA A 136 7.57 -11.48 -21.92
CA ALA A 136 8.37 -12.67 -22.12
C ALA A 136 9.56 -12.69 -21.14
N GLN A 137 10.26 -11.56 -20.99
CA GLN A 137 11.37 -11.42 -20.06
C GLN A 137 10.90 -11.51 -18.60
N LEU A 138 9.79 -10.85 -18.24
CA LEU A 138 9.24 -10.91 -16.88
C LEU A 138 8.89 -12.35 -16.48
N ARG A 139 8.36 -13.16 -17.40
CA ARG A 139 8.00 -14.56 -17.13
C ARG A 139 9.20 -15.50 -17.07
N SER A 140 10.25 -15.26 -17.85
CA SER A 140 11.42 -16.14 -17.91
C SER A 140 12.45 -15.84 -16.81
N GLU A 141 12.62 -14.57 -16.45
CA GLU A 141 13.69 -14.10 -15.56
C GLU A 141 13.16 -13.48 -14.26
N GLY A 142 11.89 -13.09 -14.22
CA GLY A 142 11.29 -12.44 -13.08
C GLY A 142 10.97 -13.40 -11.94
N VAL A 143 11.07 -12.88 -10.71
CA VAL A 143 10.67 -13.59 -9.50
C VAL A 143 9.33 -13.05 -9.02
N ALA A 144 8.33 -13.93 -8.94
CA ALA A 144 7.01 -13.57 -8.47
C ALA A 144 6.88 -13.58 -6.93
N GLY A 145 5.85 -12.89 -6.43
CA GLY A 145 5.45 -12.93 -5.02
C GLY A 145 6.13 -11.91 -4.12
N PHE A 146 6.86 -10.95 -4.68
CA PHE A 146 7.27 -9.77 -3.92
C PHE A 146 6.08 -8.85 -3.64
N TYR A 147 5.14 -8.71 -4.57
CA TYR A 147 3.93 -7.89 -4.36
C TYR A 147 3.04 -8.43 -3.26
N GLY A 148 2.95 -9.75 -3.08
CA GLY A 148 2.24 -10.34 -1.97
C GLY A 148 2.01 -11.83 -2.15
N ARG A 149 1.74 -12.52 -1.03
CA ARG A 149 1.59 -13.99 -0.95
C ARG A 149 0.40 -14.38 -0.08
N GLY A 150 -0.52 -13.45 0.11
CA GLY A 150 -1.67 -13.62 0.95
C GLY A 150 -2.71 -12.55 0.71
N TYR A 151 -3.76 -12.61 1.50
CA TYR A 151 -4.99 -11.84 1.27
C TYR A 151 -5.69 -11.54 2.59
N LEU A 152 -6.61 -10.58 2.57
CA LEU A 152 -7.34 -10.11 3.75
C LEU A 152 -8.66 -10.87 3.93
N LEU A 153 -8.90 -11.47 5.10
CA LEU A 153 -10.22 -11.93 5.54
C LEU A 153 -10.43 -11.85 7.08
N PRO A 154 -11.68 -11.68 7.57
CA PRO A 154 -12.87 -11.36 6.79
C PRO A 154 -12.78 -9.96 6.17
N LEU A 155 -13.57 -9.69 5.12
CA LEU A 155 -13.65 -8.36 4.55
C LEU A 155 -14.52 -7.46 5.44
N PRO A 156 -14.09 -6.21 5.70
CA PRO A 156 -14.94 -5.19 6.33
C PRO A 156 -16.23 -4.95 5.53
N GLU A 157 -17.26 -4.47 6.20
CA GLU A 157 -18.48 -4.00 5.50
C GLU A 157 -18.14 -2.84 4.55
N GLY A 158 -18.75 -2.85 3.36
CA GLY A 158 -18.48 -1.84 2.33
C GLY A 158 -17.10 -1.94 1.68
N ALA A 159 -16.33 -3.00 1.97
CA ALA A 159 -15.03 -3.20 1.36
C ALA A 159 -15.12 -3.42 -0.16
N ARG A 160 -14.22 -2.78 -0.88
CA ARG A 160 -13.94 -3.00 -2.29
C ARG A 160 -12.61 -3.70 -2.43
N VAL A 161 -12.60 -4.82 -3.13
CA VAL A 161 -11.36 -5.49 -3.51
C VAL A 161 -10.86 -4.83 -4.80
N ILE A 162 -9.73 -4.13 -4.71
CA ILE A 162 -9.15 -3.38 -5.82
C ILE A 162 -8.38 -4.32 -6.74
N ASN A 163 -7.44 -5.09 -6.18
CA ASN A 163 -6.72 -6.13 -6.89
C ASN A 163 -6.91 -7.48 -6.18
N GLY A 164 -7.07 -8.53 -6.99
CA GLY A 164 -7.12 -9.92 -6.56
C GLY A 164 -5.81 -10.65 -6.87
N LEU A 165 -5.48 -11.66 -6.05
CA LEU A 165 -4.30 -12.50 -6.17
C LEU A 165 -4.69 -13.94 -6.54
N GLY A 166 -4.04 -14.47 -7.58
CA GLY A 166 -4.19 -15.85 -8.03
C GLY A 166 -5.54 -16.15 -8.70
N PRO A 167 -5.80 -17.42 -9.03
CA PRO A 167 -6.99 -17.82 -9.79
C PRO A 167 -8.30 -17.56 -9.06
N LEU A 168 -8.26 -17.54 -7.72
CA LEU A 168 -9.42 -17.21 -6.88
C LEU A 168 -9.61 -15.71 -6.67
N ARG A 169 -8.73 -14.88 -7.24
CA ARG A 169 -8.76 -13.41 -7.10
C ARG A 169 -8.83 -12.99 -5.63
N ALA A 170 -8.02 -13.64 -4.79
CA ALA A 170 -8.05 -13.46 -3.35
C ALA A 170 -7.72 -11.99 -2.99
N PRO A 171 -8.38 -11.37 -1.99
CA PRO A 171 -8.27 -9.92 -1.76
C PRO A 171 -6.88 -9.47 -1.27
N ILE A 172 -6.01 -9.04 -2.19
CA ILE A 172 -4.66 -8.56 -1.83
C ILE A 172 -4.65 -7.05 -1.57
N ASP A 173 -5.41 -6.30 -2.36
CA ASP A 173 -5.59 -4.86 -2.17
C ASP A 173 -7.06 -4.57 -1.88
N VAL A 174 -7.34 -4.04 -0.70
CA VAL A 174 -8.71 -3.85 -0.21
C VAL A 174 -8.85 -2.44 0.34
N GLU A 175 -9.87 -1.72 -0.12
CA GLU A 175 -10.24 -0.43 0.44
C GLU A 175 -11.60 -0.54 1.14
N TYR A 176 -11.77 0.07 2.31
CA TYR A 176 -13.07 0.15 2.98
C TYR A 176 -13.25 1.50 3.70
N PRO A 177 -14.50 1.99 3.83
CA PRO A 177 -14.79 3.19 4.59
C PRO A 177 -14.76 2.92 6.10
N LEU A 178 -14.32 3.91 6.87
CA LEU A 178 -14.44 3.90 8.34
C LEU A 178 -14.77 5.32 8.82
N GLY A 179 -16.03 5.54 9.20
CA GLY A 179 -16.55 6.89 9.45
C GLY A 179 -16.46 7.74 8.18
N ASN A 180 -15.86 8.93 8.29
CA ASN A 180 -15.65 9.83 7.14
C ASN A 180 -14.34 9.56 6.38
N GLY A 181 -13.52 8.62 6.85
CA GLY A 181 -12.23 8.28 6.27
C GLY A 181 -12.23 6.95 5.53
N HIS A 182 -11.05 6.58 5.03
CA HIS A 182 -10.85 5.37 4.23
C HIS A 182 -9.60 4.63 4.67
N VAL A 183 -9.67 3.30 4.65
CA VAL A 183 -8.55 2.42 4.92
C VAL A 183 -8.27 1.60 3.68
N LEU A 184 -7.04 1.69 3.17
CA LEU A 184 -6.49 0.84 2.13
C LEU A 184 -5.55 -0.17 2.78
N VAL A 185 -5.74 -1.45 2.48
CA VAL A 185 -4.92 -2.56 2.99
C VAL A 185 -4.28 -3.26 1.82
N HIS A 186 -2.95 -3.29 1.82
CA HIS A 186 -2.12 -4.05 0.90
C HIS A 186 -1.50 -5.25 1.63
N CYS A 187 -1.91 -6.47 1.27
CA CYS A 187 -1.53 -7.72 1.93
C CYS A 187 -0.16 -8.27 1.48
N GLY A 188 0.81 -7.40 1.30
CA GLY A 188 2.14 -7.72 0.76
C GLY A 188 3.24 -6.80 1.29
N ASN A 189 4.37 -6.75 0.57
CA ASN A 189 5.46 -5.85 0.92
C ASN A 189 5.05 -4.38 0.71
N ASP A 190 5.67 -3.44 1.41
CA ASP A 190 5.21 -2.03 1.37
C ASP A 190 4.98 -1.52 -0.06
N LEU A 191 3.75 -1.07 -0.31
CA LEU A 191 3.27 -0.70 -1.64
C LEU A 191 4.12 0.39 -2.27
N GLU A 192 4.68 1.29 -1.46
CA GLU A 192 5.53 2.38 -1.97
C GLU A 192 6.81 1.87 -2.64
N HIS A 193 7.33 0.71 -2.25
CA HIS A 193 8.52 0.11 -2.89
C HIS A 193 8.25 -0.33 -4.34
N PHE A 194 6.98 -0.41 -4.74
CA PHE A 194 6.61 -0.74 -6.10
C PHE A 194 6.49 0.50 -6.99
N ALA A 195 6.73 1.71 -6.47
CA ALA A 195 6.84 2.92 -7.27
C ALA A 195 8.26 3.08 -7.82
N ALA A 196 8.55 2.45 -8.97
CA ALA A 196 9.93 2.35 -9.47
C ALA A 196 10.02 2.59 -10.98
N PRO A 197 11.08 3.29 -11.47
CA PRO A 197 11.27 3.54 -12.91
C PRO A 197 11.32 2.26 -13.74
N GLU A 198 12.01 1.24 -13.28
CA GLU A 198 12.18 -0.04 -13.96
C GLU A 198 10.87 -0.84 -14.10
N ARG A 199 9.83 -0.44 -13.38
CA ARG A 199 8.47 -0.99 -13.45
C ARG A 199 7.49 -0.11 -14.24
N GLY A 200 7.91 1.09 -14.63
CA GLY A 200 7.04 2.09 -15.24
C GLY A 200 5.97 2.63 -14.28
N SER A 201 6.17 2.49 -12.96
CA SER A 201 5.17 2.74 -11.93
C SER A 201 5.57 3.86 -10.96
N THR A 202 6.52 4.73 -11.31
CA THR A 202 6.94 5.87 -10.46
C THR A 202 5.77 6.73 -9.99
N HIS A 203 4.76 6.92 -10.85
CA HIS A 203 3.53 7.64 -10.56
C HIS A 203 2.70 7.05 -9.40
N LEU A 204 2.91 5.77 -9.03
CA LEU A 204 2.22 5.11 -7.92
C LEU A 204 2.44 5.85 -6.61
N ALA A 205 3.65 6.32 -6.32
CA ALA A 205 3.97 7.01 -5.07
C ALA A 205 3.24 8.36 -4.97
N GLU A 206 3.22 9.14 -6.05
CA GLU A 206 2.53 10.43 -6.11
C GLU A 206 1.00 10.26 -6.03
N GLN A 207 0.44 9.27 -6.72
CA GLN A 207 -0.98 8.95 -6.67
C GLN A 207 -1.38 8.46 -5.27
N LEU A 208 -0.54 7.62 -4.63
CA LEU A 208 -0.74 7.18 -3.25
C LEU A 208 -0.73 8.36 -2.28
N HIS A 209 0.27 9.26 -2.38
CA HIS A 209 0.34 10.47 -1.56
C HIS A 209 -0.89 11.36 -1.76
N ALA A 210 -1.29 11.61 -3.01
CA ALA A 210 -2.46 12.40 -3.32
C ALA A 210 -3.76 11.77 -2.78
N TRP A 211 -3.89 10.44 -2.83
CA TRP A 211 -5.04 9.75 -2.25
C TRP A 211 -5.02 9.88 -0.73
N LEU A 212 -3.89 9.62 -0.06
CA LEU A 212 -3.74 9.77 1.40
C LEU A 212 -3.99 11.20 1.87
N ALA A 213 -3.57 12.20 1.10
CA ALA A 213 -3.81 13.61 1.38
C ALA A 213 -5.26 14.08 1.09
N GLY A 214 -6.12 13.20 0.57
CA GLY A 214 -7.51 13.54 0.23
C GLY A 214 -7.68 14.33 -1.06
N ARG A 215 -6.66 14.40 -1.92
CA ARG A 215 -6.67 15.20 -3.17
C ARG A 215 -7.24 14.47 -4.37
N ILE A 216 -7.27 13.14 -4.33
CA ILE A 216 -7.92 12.29 -5.34
C ILE A 216 -8.81 11.25 -4.68
N SER A 217 -9.90 10.88 -5.34
CA SER A 217 -10.93 9.94 -4.86
C SER A 217 -11.19 8.84 -5.90
N PRO A 218 -11.59 7.62 -5.48
CA PRO A 218 -12.04 6.56 -6.39
C PRO A 218 -13.21 6.94 -7.32
N THR A 219 -13.94 8.00 -6.99
CA THR A 219 -15.03 8.55 -7.80
C THR A 219 -14.57 9.60 -8.81
N ASP A 220 -13.31 10.04 -8.77
CA ASP A 220 -12.84 11.07 -9.67
C ASP A 220 -12.75 10.53 -11.10
N PRO A 221 -13.30 11.24 -12.10
CA PRO A 221 -13.17 10.84 -13.49
C PRO A 221 -11.68 10.69 -13.84
N ALA A 222 -11.36 9.73 -14.69
CA ALA A 222 -10.03 9.67 -15.28
C ALA A 222 -9.77 11.01 -15.97
N GLN A 223 -8.76 11.76 -15.52
CA GLN A 223 -8.32 12.94 -16.25
C GLN A 223 -7.73 12.45 -17.57
N GLU A 224 -8.32 12.85 -18.68
CA GLU A 224 -7.77 12.60 -20.02
C GLU A 224 -6.39 13.26 -20.10
N ALA A 225 -5.38 12.46 -20.44
CA ALA A 225 -4.02 12.91 -20.70
C ALA A 225 -3.92 13.55 -22.09
#